data_AF-A0A496DWY4-F1
#
_entry.id   AF-A0A496DWY4-F1
#
_cell.length_a   1.000
_cell.length_b   1.000
_cell.length_c   1.000
_cell.angle_alpha   90.00
_cell.angle_beta   90.00
_cell.angle_gamma   90.00
#
_symmetry.space_group_name_H-M   'P 1'
#
loop_
_entity.id
_entity.type
_entity.pdbx_description
1 polymer ?
#
loop_
_entity_poly.entity_id
_entity_poly.type
_entity_poly.pdbx_seq_one_letter_code
_entity_poly.pdbx_strand_id
1 'polypeptide(L)'
;METRTWTENGTPVTKEKTVAFSGHRTNRIAKFTADREKLFREVAFDTFAAIESYCIKKGYDTFLSGMCEGFDLIAAEEVLNLKKRYPHIRLKCVVPFKGQAERYTQADKRRYDTILAQADEVVTLQDGYTEGCFLRRNDYLLENSAFLIVYYDTVAIGGTFYTLKRAVEQKKKFANVCYNRR
;
A
#
# COMPACT_ATOMS: atom_id res chain seq x y z
N MET A 1 7.67 11.42 22.86
CA MET A 1 9.01 11.30 22.25
C MET A 1 8.82 10.65 20.89
N GLU A 2 8.95 11.40 19.81
CA GLU A 2 8.88 10.85 18.44
C GLU A 2 10.17 10.08 18.14
N THR A 3 10.05 8.77 17.91
CA THR A 3 11.14 7.95 17.39
C THR A 3 11.35 8.27 15.91
N ARG A 4 12.33 9.12 15.61
CA ARG A 4 12.78 9.38 14.23
C ARG A 4 13.76 8.28 13.81
N THR A 5 13.36 7.44 12.85
CA THR A 5 14.29 6.58 12.11
C THR A 5 14.88 7.38 10.95
N TRP A 6 16.20 7.55 10.96
CA TRP A 6 16.95 8.26 9.92
C TRP A 6 17.38 7.28 8.81
N THR A 7 17.33 7.71 7.55
CA THR A 7 18.01 7.03 6.43
C THR A 7 19.18 7.88 5.94
N GLU A 8 20.12 7.25 5.23
CA GLU A 8 21.44 7.78 4.82
C GLU A 8 21.41 9.11 4.03
N ASN A 9 20.24 9.59 3.60
CA ASN A 9 20.05 10.86 2.86
C ASN A 9 19.30 11.96 3.64
N GLY A 10 19.30 11.93 4.98
CA GLY A 10 19.14 13.14 5.81
C GLY A 10 17.75 13.78 5.92
N THR A 11 16.70 13.24 5.29
CA THR A 11 15.31 13.72 5.52
C THR A 11 14.55 12.76 6.45
N PRO A 12 14.17 13.17 7.67
CA PRO A 12 13.37 12.33 8.57
C PRO A 12 12.11 11.83 7.86
N VAL A 13 11.83 10.53 7.96
CA VAL A 13 10.48 10.02 7.66
C VAL A 13 9.58 10.49 8.80
N THR A 14 8.62 11.37 8.51
CA THR A 14 7.63 11.79 9.50
C THR A 14 6.26 11.23 9.16
N LYS A 15 5.50 10.86 10.18
CA LYS A 15 4.16 10.27 10.03
C LYS A 15 3.24 11.19 9.22
N GLU A 16 3.38 12.49 9.40
CA GLU A 16 2.59 13.56 8.80
C GLU A 16 2.71 13.61 7.27
N LYS A 17 3.85 13.16 6.74
CA LYS A 17 4.14 13.09 5.30
C LYS A 17 4.01 11.68 4.72
N THR A 18 3.49 10.74 5.52
CA THR A 18 3.45 9.32 5.16
C THR A 18 2.02 8.87 4.81
N VAL A 19 1.91 8.14 3.71
CA VAL A 19 0.67 7.54 3.20
C VAL A 19 0.75 6.04 3.34
N ALA A 20 -0.30 5.40 3.83
CA ALA A 20 -0.44 3.95 3.79
C ALA A 20 -1.38 3.51 2.67
N PHE A 21 -1.13 2.31 2.13
CA PHE A 21 -2.04 1.62 1.23
C PHE A 21 -2.72 0.43 1.92
N SER A 22 -3.97 0.19 1.56
CA SER A 22 -4.67 -1.05 1.89
C SER A 22 -5.70 -1.37 0.83
N GLY A 23 -5.79 -2.62 0.41
CA GLY A 23 -6.86 -3.00 -0.51
C GLY A 23 -7.00 -4.49 -0.73
N HIS A 24 -7.97 -4.82 -1.59
CA HIS A 24 -8.38 -6.19 -1.85
C HIS A 24 -7.31 -7.02 -2.55
N ARG A 25 -7.35 -8.33 -2.30
CA ARG A 25 -6.53 -9.31 -3.03
C ARG A 25 -6.97 -9.42 -4.49
N THR A 26 -6.05 -9.88 -5.34
CA THR A 26 -6.24 -10.05 -6.79
C THR A 26 -7.60 -10.69 -7.14
N ASN A 27 -7.96 -11.79 -6.47
CA ASN A 27 -9.21 -12.51 -6.75
C ASN A 27 -10.47 -11.74 -6.37
N ARG A 28 -10.41 -10.87 -5.35
CA ARG A 28 -11.57 -10.04 -4.98
C ARG A 28 -11.71 -8.83 -5.90
N ILE A 29 -10.61 -8.19 -6.29
CA ILE A 29 -10.62 -7.12 -7.30
C ILE A 29 -11.27 -7.64 -8.59
N ALA A 30 -10.82 -8.80 -9.06
CA ALA A 30 -11.25 -9.37 -10.33
C ALA A 30 -12.50 -10.27 -10.23
N LYS A 31 -13.27 -10.22 -9.14
CA LYS A 31 -14.36 -11.17 -8.87
C LYS A 31 -15.46 -11.18 -9.94
N PHE A 32 -15.78 -10.02 -10.51
CA PHE A 32 -16.93 -9.85 -11.40
C PHE A 32 -16.56 -9.34 -12.80
N THR A 33 -15.30 -9.49 -13.22
CA THR A 33 -14.85 -9.08 -14.56
C THR A 33 -14.54 -10.28 -15.44
N ALA A 34 -14.95 -10.19 -16.71
CA ALA A 34 -14.49 -11.09 -17.77
C ALA A 34 -13.13 -10.64 -18.34
N ASP A 35 -12.83 -9.34 -18.26
CA ASP A 35 -11.58 -8.74 -18.72
C ASP A 35 -10.76 -8.27 -17.50
N ARG A 36 -9.89 -9.17 -17.03
CA ARG A 36 -9.04 -8.92 -15.86
C ARG A 36 -7.98 -7.87 -16.18
N GLU A 37 -7.38 -7.94 -17.36
CA GLU A 37 -6.27 -7.06 -17.72
C GLU A 37 -6.72 -5.61 -17.81
N LYS A 38 -7.84 -5.35 -18.48
CA LYS A 38 -8.43 -4.01 -18.55
C LYS A 38 -8.74 -3.49 -17.15
N LEU A 39 -9.37 -4.29 -16.30
CA LEU A 39 -9.68 -3.88 -14.93
C LEU A 39 -8.41 -3.51 -14.16
N PHE A 40 -7.35 -4.34 -14.21
CA PHE A 40 -6.11 -4.03 -13.48
C PHE A 40 -5.40 -2.79 -14.03
N ARG A 41 -5.45 -2.54 -15.34
CA ARG A 41 -4.95 -1.28 -15.94
C ARG A 41 -5.72 -0.06 -15.46
N GLU A 42 -7.05 -0.15 -15.36
CA GLU A 42 -7.90 0.93 -14.85
C GLU A 42 -7.61 1.20 -13.37
N VAL A 43 -7.53 0.16 -12.54
CA VAL A 43 -7.17 0.29 -11.12
C VAL A 43 -5.79 0.93 -10.96
N ALA A 44 -4.80 0.53 -11.76
CA ALA A 44 -3.47 1.13 -11.76
C ALA A 44 -3.53 2.62 -12.13
N PHE A 45 -4.24 2.98 -13.22
CA PHE A 45 -4.40 4.36 -13.66
C PHE A 45 -5.06 5.24 -12.59
N ASP A 46 -6.17 4.77 -12.00
CA ASP A 46 -6.85 5.49 -10.92
C ASP A 46 -5.96 5.66 -9.69
N THR A 47 -5.18 4.63 -9.36
CA THR A 47 -4.25 4.66 -8.23
C THR A 47 -3.11 5.66 -8.48
N PHE A 48 -2.52 5.67 -9.67
CA PHE A 48 -1.53 6.66 -10.08
C PHE A 48 -2.07 8.08 -9.94
N ALA A 49 -3.25 8.35 -10.51
CA ALA A 49 -3.87 9.66 -10.46
C ALA A 49 -4.20 10.09 -9.01
N ALA A 50 -4.66 9.16 -8.18
CA ALA A 50 -4.96 9.40 -6.78
C ALA A 50 -3.70 9.70 -5.96
N ILE A 51 -2.63 8.93 -6.13
CA ILE A 51 -1.35 9.17 -5.46
C ILE A 51 -0.83 10.58 -5.83
N GLU A 52 -0.85 10.93 -7.11
CA GLU A 52 -0.34 12.24 -7.53
C GLU A 52 -1.18 13.40 -6.97
N SER A 53 -2.52 13.30 -7.07
CA SER A 53 -3.44 14.40 -6.76
C SER A 53 -3.73 14.58 -5.26
N TYR A 54 -3.97 13.48 -4.54
CA TYR A 54 -4.32 13.51 -3.12
C TYR A 54 -3.09 13.47 -2.21
N CYS A 55 -1.95 12.98 -2.70
CA CYS A 55 -0.76 12.80 -1.87
C CYS A 55 0.42 13.68 -2.31
N ILE A 56 1.04 13.41 -3.46
CA ILE A 56 2.30 14.09 -3.84
C ILE A 56 2.10 15.61 -3.94
N LYS A 57 1.08 16.07 -4.66
CA LYS A 57 0.74 17.50 -4.78
C LYS A 57 0.29 18.14 -3.47
N LYS A 58 0.07 17.35 -2.42
CA LYS A 58 -0.29 17.79 -1.06
C LYS A 58 0.89 17.70 -0.08
N GLY A 59 2.09 17.34 -0.56
CA GLY A 59 3.33 17.34 0.23
C GLY A 59 3.65 16.04 0.94
N TYR A 60 2.94 14.95 0.65
CA TYR A 60 3.31 13.61 1.12
C TYR A 60 4.46 13.08 0.26
N ASP A 61 5.46 12.48 0.91
CA ASP A 61 6.68 12.01 0.25
C ASP A 61 7.02 10.55 0.56
N THR A 62 6.31 9.90 1.49
CA THR A 62 6.60 8.52 1.89
C THR A 62 5.36 7.66 1.76
N PHE A 63 5.50 6.49 1.15
CA PHE A 63 4.40 5.59 0.83
C PHE A 63 4.67 4.19 1.40
N LEU A 64 3.76 3.71 2.24
CA LEU A 64 3.84 2.41 2.89
C LEU A 64 2.95 1.41 2.17
N SER A 65 3.56 0.36 1.63
CA SER A 65 2.84 -0.80 1.10
C SER A 65 3.04 -1.99 2.00
N GLY A 66 1.97 -2.73 2.30
CA GLY A 66 2.09 -4.00 3.00
C GLY A 66 2.34 -5.21 2.08
N MET A 67 2.59 -4.94 0.81
CA MET A 67 3.16 -5.87 -0.17
C MET A 67 2.34 -7.13 -0.44
N CYS A 68 1.06 -7.13 -0.12
CA CYS A 68 0.21 -8.25 -0.47
C CYS A 68 -0.27 -8.21 -1.92
N GLU A 69 -0.48 -9.39 -2.49
CA GLU A 69 -1.02 -9.56 -3.83
C GLU A 69 -2.35 -8.80 -4.01
N GLY A 70 -2.58 -8.27 -5.20
CA GLY A 70 -3.69 -7.36 -5.48
C GLY A 70 -3.30 -5.90 -5.29
N PHE A 71 -4.11 -5.14 -4.54
CA PHE A 71 -3.98 -3.69 -4.51
C PHE A 71 -2.66 -3.18 -3.92
N ASP A 72 -2.12 -3.82 -2.88
CA ASP A 72 -0.88 -3.35 -2.26
C ASP A 72 0.31 -3.41 -3.26
N LEU A 73 0.36 -4.42 -4.15
CA LEU A 73 1.35 -4.48 -5.23
C LEU A 73 1.10 -3.42 -6.31
N ILE A 74 -0.16 -3.23 -6.74
CA ILE A 74 -0.52 -2.21 -7.74
C ILE A 74 -0.09 -0.82 -7.24
N ALA A 75 -0.45 -0.47 -6.00
CA ALA A 75 -0.11 0.83 -5.42
C ALA A 75 1.41 1.03 -5.30
N ALA A 76 2.17 -0.01 -4.95
CA ALA A 76 3.62 0.08 -4.87
C ALA A 76 4.27 0.28 -6.26
N GLU A 77 3.79 -0.42 -7.29
CA GLU A 77 4.22 -0.21 -8.68
C GLU A 77 3.95 1.22 -9.13
N GLU A 78 2.77 1.77 -8.81
CA GLU A 78 2.44 3.15 -9.18
C GLU A 78 3.26 4.19 -8.43
N VAL A 79 3.66 3.94 -7.18
CA VAL A 79 4.66 4.78 -6.50
C VAL A 79 6.00 4.74 -7.23
N LEU A 80 6.50 3.57 -7.63
CA LEU A 80 7.75 3.45 -8.38
C LEU A 80 7.67 4.15 -9.75
N ASN A 81 6.53 4.08 -10.43
CA ASN A 81 6.29 4.81 -11.67
C ASN A 81 6.29 6.33 -11.43
N LEU A 82 5.61 6.80 -10.39
CA LEU A 82 5.60 8.22 -10.01
C LEU A 82 6.97 8.74 -9.58
N LYS A 83 7.80 7.89 -8.96
CA LYS A 83 9.16 8.26 -8.53
C LYS A 83 10.06 8.67 -9.69
N LYS A 84 9.82 8.14 -10.91
CA LYS A 84 10.49 8.59 -12.14
C LYS A 84 10.23 10.08 -12.42
N ARG A 85 9.04 10.59 -12.07
CA ARG A 85 8.64 12.00 -12.18
C ARG A 85 8.94 12.81 -10.92
N TYR A 86 8.89 12.17 -9.77
CA TYR A 86 9.05 12.77 -8.45
C TYR A 86 10.15 12.04 -7.66
N PRO A 87 11.44 12.23 -7.97
CA PRO A 87 12.53 11.42 -7.40
C PRO A 87 12.68 11.50 -5.87
N HIS A 88 12.06 12.51 -5.25
CA HIS A 88 12.08 12.73 -3.80
C HIS A 88 11.11 11.82 -3.03
N ILE A 89 10.15 11.17 -3.70
CA ILE A 89 9.22 10.27 -3.01
C ILE A 89 9.88 8.93 -2.71
N ARG A 90 9.41 8.28 -1.64
CA ARG A 90 9.97 7.04 -1.11
C ARG A 90 8.91 5.96 -1.02
N LEU A 91 9.27 4.74 -1.43
CA LEU A 91 8.49 3.53 -1.20
C LEU A 91 9.10 2.75 -0.04
N LYS A 92 8.30 2.50 1.00
CA LYS A 92 8.62 1.63 2.12
C LYS A 92 7.74 0.40 2.11
N CYS A 93 8.35 -0.77 1.97
CA CYS A 93 7.70 -2.06 1.98
C CYS A 93 7.63 -2.61 3.40
N VAL A 94 6.44 -2.87 3.91
CA VAL A 94 6.20 -3.43 5.26
C VAL A 94 5.69 -4.86 5.12
N VAL A 95 6.60 -5.81 5.20
CA VAL A 95 6.33 -7.23 5.07
C VAL A 95 5.92 -7.80 6.44
N PRO A 96 4.76 -8.48 6.56
CA PRO A 96 4.29 -9.00 7.84
C PRO A 96 5.18 -10.12 8.37
N PHE A 97 5.74 -10.99 7.52
CA PHE A 97 6.65 -12.08 7.91
C PHE A 97 7.51 -12.55 6.74
N LYS A 98 8.63 -13.22 7.00
CA LYS A 98 9.48 -13.80 5.94
C LYS A 98 8.69 -14.88 5.20
N GLY A 99 8.66 -14.81 3.88
CA GLY A 99 7.91 -15.78 3.06
C GLY A 99 6.45 -15.41 2.81
N GLN A 100 5.99 -14.16 3.04
CA GLN A 100 4.58 -13.82 2.76
C GLN A 100 4.15 -14.14 1.32
N ALA A 101 5.08 -14.05 0.37
CA ALA A 101 4.84 -14.28 -1.06
C ALA A 101 4.87 -15.75 -1.46
N GLU A 102 5.15 -16.71 -0.54
CA GLU A 102 5.28 -18.14 -0.86
C GLU A 102 4.08 -18.71 -1.63
N ARG A 103 2.88 -18.25 -1.29
CA ARG A 103 1.61 -18.70 -1.89
C ARG A 103 1.15 -17.84 -3.07
N TYR A 104 1.94 -16.85 -3.49
CA TYR A 104 1.56 -16.00 -4.62
C TYR A 104 1.69 -16.76 -5.94
N THR A 105 0.94 -16.31 -6.95
CA THR A 105 1.13 -16.75 -8.32
C THR A 105 2.54 -16.39 -8.78
N GLN A 106 3.10 -17.09 -9.78
CA GLN A 106 4.43 -16.73 -10.30
C GLN A 106 4.50 -15.29 -10.82
N ALA A 107 3.39 -14.79 -11.39
CA ALA A 107 3.29 -13.41 -11.83
C ALA A 107 3.38 -12.43 -10.66
N ASP A 108 2.61 -12.66 -9.59
CA ASP A 108 2.65 -11.79 -8.40
C ASP A 108 3.97 -11.91 -7.63
N LYS A 109 4.63 -13.08 -7.62
CA LYS A 109 6.00 -13.23 -7.07
C LYS A 109 7.00 -12.35 -7.82
N ARG A 110 6.98 -12.38 -9.16
CA ARG A 110 7.86 -11.51 -9.97
C ARG A 110 7.62 -10.03 -9.69
N ARG A 111 6.36 -9.61 -9.57
CA ARG A 111 5.99 -8.24 -9.20
C ARG A 111 6.52 -7.88 -7.82
N TYR A 112 6.26 -8.74 -6.83
CA TYR A 112 6.73 -8.58 -5.46
C TYR A 112 8.25 -8.41 -5.38
N ASP A 113 9.03 -9.31 -6.00
CA ASP A 113 10.50 -9.26 -6.00
C ASP A 113 11.03 -8.00 -6.71
N THR A 114 10.41 -7.63 -7.83
CA THR A 114 10.77 -6.42 -8.59
C THR A 114 10.55 -5.14 -7.78
N ILE A 115 9.46 -5.08 -7.01
CA ILE A 115 9.14 -3.95 -6.14
C ILE A 115 10.13 -3.89 -4.97
N LEU A 116 10.41 -5.03 -4.31
CA LEU A 116 11.38 -5.06 -3.20
C LEU A 116 12.77 -4.61 -3.62
N ALA A 117 13.23 -4.98 -4.82
CA ALA A 117 14.52 -4.58 -5.35
C ALA A 117 14.64 -3.07 -5.63
N GLN A 118 13.52 -2.35 -5.73
CA GLN A 118 13.46 -0.92 -6.04
C GLN A 118 12.97 -0.05 -4.87
N ALA A 119 12.54 -0.67 -3.77
CA ALA A 119 12.05 0.04 -2.60
C ALA A 119 13.19 0.78 -1.88
N ASP A 120 12.87 1.93 -1.28
CA ASP A 120 13.81 2.71 -0.48
C ASP A 120 14.08 2.06 0.88
N GLU A 121 13.08 1.36 1.42
CA GLU A 121 13.19 0.66 2.69
C GLU A 121 12.31 -0.59 2.66
N VAL A 122 12.82 -1.69 3.23
CA VAL A 122 12.05 -2.91 3.46
C VAL A 122 12.13 -3.25 4.93
N VAL A 123 10.98 -3.34 5.59
CA VAL A 123 10.85 -3.76 6.99
C VAL A 123 10.07 -5.05 7.03
N THR A 124 10.60 -6.06 7.72
CA THR A 124 9.89 -7.30 8.02
C THR A 124 9.56 -7.32 9.52
N LEU A 125 8.28 -7.45 9.87
CA LEU A 125 7.83 -7.27 11.26
C LEU A 125 8.10 -8.48 12.17
N GLN A 126 8.22 -9.69 11.61
CA GLN A 126 8.49 -10.92 12.34
C GLN A 126 9.07 -11.99 11.40
N ASP A 127 9.64 -13.05 11.96
CA ASP A 127 10.28 -14.10 11.16
C ASP A 127 9.27 -15.03 10.47
N GLY A 128 8.32 -15.60 11.22
CA GLY A 128 7.38 -16.61 10.70
C GLY A 128 5.94 -16.14 10.69
N TYR A 129 5.06 -16.91 10.04
CA TYR A 129 3.62 -16.67 10.10
C TYR A 129 3.08 -16.91 11.52
N THR A 130 2.17 -16.04 11.96
CA THR A 130 1.30 -16.32 13.09
C THR A 130 -0.10 -15.85 12.77
N GLU A 131 -1.10 -16.35 13.50
CA GLU A 131 -2.41 -15.73 13.50
C GLU A 131 -2.29 -14.23 13.85
N GLY A 132 -3.02 -13.39 13.11
CA GLY A 132 -3.03 -11.93 13.29
C GLY A 132 -1.82 -11.15 12.73
N CYS A 133 -0.79 -11.77 12.14
CA CYS A 133 0.39 -11.03 11.64
C CYS A 133 0.04 -9.99 10.57
N PHE A 134 -0.94 -10.27 9.70
CA PHE A 134 -1.44 -9.31 8.72
C PHE A 134 -2.18 -8.14 9.37
N LEU A 135 -2.93 -8.37 10.46
CA LEU A 135 -3.62 -7.30 11.17
C LEU A 135 -2.62 -6.39 11.89
N ARG A 136 -1.60 -6.96 12.54
CA ARG A 136 -0.51 -6.18 13.14
C ARG A 136 0.25 -5.36 12.10
N ARG A 137 0.47 -5.91 10.90
CA ARG A 137 1.02 -5.15 9.77
C ARG A 137 0.10 -3.98 9.39
N ASN A 138 -1.21 -4.20 9.31
CA ASN A 138 -2.15 -3.12 8.99
C ASN A 138 -2.16 -2.03 10.06
N ASP A 139 -2.04 -2.40 11.33
CA ASP A 139 -1.89 -1.46 12.44
C ASP A 139 -0.61 -0.64 12.31
N TYR A 140 0.53 -1.29 12.03
CA TYR A 140 1.79 -0.60 11.76
C TYR A 140 1.65 0.42 10.63
N LEU A 141 1.00 0.04 9.51
CA LEU A 141 0.77 0.95 8.39
C LEU A 141 -0.03 2.20 8.83
N LEU A 142 -1.11 2.02 9.60
CA LEU A 142 -1.93 3.12 10.09
C LEU A 142 -1.22 3.98 11.14
N GLU A 143 -0.46 3.36 12.05
CA GLU A 143 0.25 4.06 13.11
C GLU A 143 1.38 4.95 12.57
N ASN A 144 1.98 4.56 11.44
CA ASN A 144 3.11 5.25 10.80
C ASN A 144 2.70 6.14 9.61
N SER A 145 1.41 6.36 9.37
CA SER A 145 0.90 7.21 8.29
C SER A 145 -0.09 8.27 8.78
N ALA A 146 -0.22 9.37 8.05
CA ALA A 146 -1.23 10.39 8.25
C ALA A 146 -2.40 10.28 7.26
N PHE A 147 -2.21 9.60 6.13
CA PHE A 147 -3.23 9.43 5.10
C PHE A 147 -3.32 7.97 4.66
N LEU A 148 -4.51 7.51 4.31
CA LEU A 148 -4.76 6.18 3.76
C LEU A 148 -5.33 6.30 2.33
N ILE A 149 -4.68 5.67 1.36
CA ILE A 149 -5.32 5.34 0.08
C ILE A 149 -5.82 3.91 0.18
N VAL A 150 -7.12 3.72 -0.05
CA VAL A 150 -7.77 2.41 0.09
C VAL A 150 -8.47 1.98 -1.20
N TYR A 151 -8.41 0.69 -1.52
CA TYR A 151 -9.29 0.08 -2.54
C TYR A 151 -10.31 -0.82 -1.83
N TYR A 152 -11.52 -0.29 -1.64
CA TYR A 152 -12.58 -0.96 -0.88
C TYR A 152 -13.95 -0.87 -1.56
N ASP A 153 -14.53 -2.05 -1.83
CA ASP A 153 -15.80 -2.30 -2.55
C ASP A 153 -17.06 -2.31 -1.64
N THR A 154 -17.05 -1.57 -0.52
CA THR A 154 -18.11 -1.49 0.50
C THR A 154 -18.50 -2.78 1.23
N VAL A 155 -17.98 -3.96 0.87
CA VAL A 155 -18.33 -5.21 1.55
C VAL A 155 -17.49 -5.40 2.81
N ALA A 156 -18.17 -5.38 3.98
CA ALA A 156 -17.61 -5.35 5.34
C ALA A 156 -16.95 -6.65 5.81
N ILE A 157 -16.01 -7.18 5.02
CA ILE A 157 -15.33 -8.45 5.26
C ILE A 157 -13.85 -8.31 4.92
N GLY A 158 -13.00 -8.93 5.75
CA GLY A 158 -11.58 -9.14 5.50
C GLY A 158 -10.67 -8.00 5.94
N GLY A 159 -9.37 -8.15 5.65
CA GLY A 159 -8.32 -7.24 6.11
C GLY A 159 -8.52 -5.78 5.70
N THR A 160 -9.00 -5.51 4.49
CA THR A 160 -9.26 -4.13 4.02
C THR A 160 -10.36 -3.45 4.82
N PHE A 161 -11.45 -4.17 5.13
CA PHE A 161 -12.52 -3.62 5.98
C PHE A 161 -12.00 -3.32 7.39
N TYR A 162 -11.21 -4.24 7.96
CA TYR A 162 -10.54 -4.02 9.23
C TYR A 162 -9.69 -2.73 9.22
N THR A 163 -8.82 -2.57 8.22
CA THR A 163 -7.95 -1.39 8.10
C THR A 163 -8.76 -0.10 7.95
N LEU A 164 -9.80 -0.10 7.11
CA LEU A 164 -10.63 1.10 6.91
C LEU A 164 -11.42 1.46 8.17
N LYS A 165 -12.01 0.47 8.85
CA LYS A 165 -12.71 0.67 10.12
C LYS A 165 -11.78 1.31 11.15
N ARG A 166 -10.56 0.76 11.31
CA ARG A 166 -9.54 1.31 12.21
C ARG A 166 -9.10 2.72 11.83
N ALA A 167 -8.95 3.01 10.54
CA ALA A 167 -8.61 4.34 10.06
C ALA A 167 -9.70 5.37 10.43
N VAL A 168 -10.98 5.00 10.29
CA VAL A 168 -12.12 5.85 10.69
C VAL A 168 -12.14 6.08 12.21
N GLU A 169 -11.93 5.02 13.01
CA GLU A 169 -11.84 5.13 14.48
C GLU A 169 -10.70 6.07 14.92
N GLN A 170 -9.57 6.05 14.20
CA GLN A 170 -8.44 6.96 14.41
C GLN A 170 -8.62 8.36 13.80
N LYS A 171 -9.78 8.66 13.19
CA LYS A 171 -10.04 9.91 12.44
C LYS A 171 -8.99 10.19 11.37
N LYS A 172 -8.42 9.15 10.77
CA LYS A 172 -7.40 9.25 9.72
C LYS A 172 -8.07 9.70 8.41
N LYS A 173 -7.44 10.65 7.73
CA LYS A 173 -7.87 11.08 6.39
C LYS A 173 -7.63 9.93 5.40
N PHE A 174 -8.58 9.71 4.50
CA PHE A 174 -8.44 8.67 3.48
C PHE A 174 -9.10 9.03 2.16
N ALA A 175 -8.65 8.40 1.08
CA ALA A 175 -9.30 8.40 -0.22
C ALA A 175 -9.56 6.95 -0.66
N ASN A 176 -10.77 6.67 -1.14
CA ASN A 176 -11.12 5.36 -1.68
C ASN A 176 -11.11 5.39 -3.21
N VAL A 177 -10.22 4.61 -3.82
CA VAL A 177 -10.03 4.56 -5.28
C VAL A 177 -10.87 3.48 -5.98
N CYS A 178 -11.70 2.74 -5.23
CA CYS A 178 -12.57 1.71 -5.81
C CYS A 178 -13.76 2.30 -6.61
N TYR A 179 -14.05 3.60 -6.48
CA TYR A 179 -15.29 4.24 -6.95
C TYR A 179 -15.12 5.26 -8.09
N ASN A 180 -13.98 5.31 -8.78
CA ASN A 180 -13.80 6.19 -9.95
C ASN A 180 -14.52 5.67 -11.21
N ARG A 181 -15.75 5.19 -11.06
CA ARG A 181 -16.67 4.97 -12.19
C ARG A 181 -17.57 6.20 -12.30
N ARG A 182 -17.08 7.21 -13.00
CA ARG A 182 -17.96 8.20 -13.66
C ARG A 182 -18.63 7.54 -14.85
#